data_AF-A0A8C4UP69-F1
#
_entry.id   AF-A0A8C4UP69-F1
#
_cell.length_a   1.000
_cell.length_b   1.000
_cell.length_c   1.000
_cell.angle_alpha   90.00
_cell.angle_beta   90.00
_cell.angle_gamma   90.00
#
_symmetry.space_group_name_H-M   'P 1'
#
loop_
_entity.id
_entity.type
_entity.pdbx_description
1 polymer ?
#
loop_
_entity_poly.entity_id
_entity_poly.type
_entity_poly.pdbx_seq_one_letter_code
_entity_poly.pdbx_strand_id
1 'polypeptide(L)'
;MLPSPQQVKLSSPDYKGCAQEEVVADFLKRIECYKATYEPLDEELDSGLSYIKIFEAGLRYLANRVQGHIQSRTVYYLMNIHVTPRTIYLSRHGESQLNLRGRIGGDSGLSPRGQQYAQALAQFLSGQHIQDLKVWTSHMKRTIETAEALGVPYEQWKALNEIDAGVCEEMTYEEIQERYPKEFALRDQDKYRYRYPKGESYEDLVQRLEPVIMELERQENVLVICHQAVMRCLLAYFLDKSADELPYLKCPLHTVLKLTPVAYGCEVESIFLNIEAVNTHRERPQNVDISRPPAEALVTVPKHY
;
A
#
# COMPACT_ATOMS: atom_id res chain seq x y z
N MET A 1 -17.12 -12.66 10.84
CA MET A 1 -16.92 -13.29 12.17
C MET A 1 -15.46 -13.03 12.54
N LEU A 2 -15.18 -12.23 13.58
CA LEU A 2 -13.81 -11.90 13.99
C LEU A 2 -13.04 -13.20 14.31
N PRO A 3 -11.75 -13.32 13.94
CA PRO A 3 -10.96 -14.45 14.41
C PRO A 3 -10.92 -14.38 15.94
N SER A 4 -11.44 -15.41 16.62
CA SER A 4 -11.44 -15.42 18.07
C SER A 4 -10.00 -15.44 18.58
N PRO A 5 -9.71 -14.89 19.77
CA PRO A 5 -8.38 -14.99 20.40
C PRO A 5 -7.83 -16.43 20.44
N GLN A 6 -8.72 -17.42 20.41
CA GLN A 6 -8.41 -18.85 20.33
C GLN A 6 -7.76 -19.22 18.99
N GLN A 7 -8.23 -18.68 17.85
CA GLN A 7 -7.65 -18.97 16.52
C GLN A 7 -6.20 -18.53 16.40
N VAL A 8 -5.83 -17.38 16.99
CA VAL A 8 -4.46 -16.89 17.00
C VAL A 8 -3.55 -17.73 17.90
N LYS A 9 -4.09 -18.32 18.97
CA LYS A 9 -3.31 -19.17 19.88
C LYS A 9 -3.05 -20.57 19.35
N LEU A 10 -3.90 -21.08 18.47
CA LEU A 10 -3.68 -22.36 17.79
C LEU A 10 -2.48 -22.33 16.84
N SER A 11 -2.11 -21.16 16.32
CA SER A 11 -0.91 -20.97 15.49
C SER A 11 0.31 -20.48 16.29
N SER A 12 0.22 -20.41 17.62
CA SER A 12 1.29 -19.94 18.50
C SER A 12 2.43 -20.97 18.63
N PRO A 13 3.71 -20.54 18.65
CA PRO A 13 4.84 -21.44 18.92
C PRO A 13 4.73 -22.24 20.22
N ASP A 14 4.13 -21.65 21.27
CA ASP A 14 3.87 -22.27 22.58
C ASP A 14 3.12 -23.62 22.49
N TYR A 15 2.33 -23.83 21.44
CA TYR A 15 1.39 -24.95 21.31
C TYR A 15 1.68 -25.85 20.11
N LYS A 16 2.91 -25.79 19.57
CA LYS A 16 3.30 -26.55 18.38
C LYS A 16 3.18 -28.07 18.63
N GLY A 17 2.33 -28.73 17.83
CA GLY A 17 2.14 -30.18 17.89
C GLY A 17 1.12 -30.66 18.93
N CYS A 18 0.45 -29.74 19.64
CA CYS A 18 -0.62 -30.05 20.59
C CYS A 18 -1.97 -30.20 19.87
N ALA A 19 -2.89 -30.98 20.46
CA ALA A 19 -4.25 -31.08 19.97
C ALA A 19 -5.04 -29.80 20.28
N GLN A 20 -5.89 -29.35 19.35
CA GLN A 20 -6.64 -28.08 19.45
C GLN A 20 -7.44 -27.94 20.76
N GLU A 21 -8.07 -29.01 21.22
CA GLU A 21 -8.89 -29.00 22.46
C GLU A 21 -8.02 -28.79 23.71
N GLU A 22 -6.83 -29.40 23.76
CA GLU A 22 -5.87 -29.26 24.86
C GLU A 22 -5.31 -27.84 24.92
N VAL A 23 -5.02 -27.25 23.75
CA VAL A 23 -4.53 -25.86 23.64
C VAL A 23 -5.55 -24.87 24.18
N VAL A 24 -6.82 -25.00 23.79
CA VAL A 24 -7.87 -24.08 24.26
C VAL A 24 -8.06 -24.22 25.77
N ALA A 25 -8.06 -25.44 26.30
CA ALA A 25 -8.21 -25.69 27.73
C ALA A 25 -7.04 -25.11 28.55
N ASP A 26 -5.81 -25.33 28.12
CA ASP A 26 -4.62 -24.76 28.78
C ASP A 26 -4.60 -23.23 28.68
N PHE A 27 -4.93 -22.68 27.52
CA PHE A 27 -4.96 -21.23 27.30
C PHE A 27 -6.00 -20.54 28.20
N LEU A 28 -7.18 -21.14 28.39
CA LEU A 28 -8.19 -20.63 29.31
C LEU A 28 -7.69 -20.66 30.77
N LYS A 29 -7.01 -21.73 31.19
CA LYS A 29 -6.39 -21.79 32.54
C LYS A 29 -5.36 -20.68 32.71
N ARG A 30 -4.52 -20.45 31.71
CA ARG A 30 -3.52 -19.38 31.71
C ARG A 30 -4.18 -18.01 31.88
N ILE A 31 -5.31 -17.75 31.21
CA ILE A 31 -6.08 -16.51 31.40
C ILE A 31 -6.58 -16.38 32.85
N GLU A 32 -7.12 -17.45 33.44
CA GLU A 32 -7.58 -17.42 34.84
C GLU A 32 -6.43 -17.13 35.81
N CYS A 33 -5.22 -17.65 35.55
CA CYS A 33 -4.04 -17.30 36.34
C CYS A 33 -3.72 -15.80 36.30
N TYR A 34 -3.82 -15.15 35.14
CA TYR A 34 -3.59 -13.69 35.04
C TYR A 34 -4.73 -12.88 35.67
N LYS A 35 -5.98 -13.33 35.58
CA LYS A 35 -7.12 -12.64 36.21
C LYS A 35 -6.97 -12.52 37.73
N ALA A 36 -6.33 -13.48 38.39
CA ALA A 36 -6.14 -13.47 39.84
C ALA A 36 -5.31 -12.28 40.36
N THR A 37 -4.47 -11.68 39.50
CA THR A 37 -3.56 -10.58 39.88
C THR A 37 -3.67 -9.38 38.95
N TYR A 38 -4.61 -9.38 38.00
CA TYR A 38 -4.74 -8.30 37.02
C TYR A 38 -5.42 -7.07 37.64
N GLU A 39 -4.66 -5.98 37.72
CA GLU A 39 -5.14 -4.66 38.09
C GLU A 39 -5.20 -3.80 36.82
N PRO A 40 -6.40 -3.49 36.28
CA PRO A 40 -6.49 -2.57 35.15
C PRO A 40 -6.05 -1.18 35.59
N LEU A 41 -5.51 -0.39 34.65
CA LEU A 41 -5.27 1.03 34.89
C LEU A 41 -6.53 1.69 35.48
N ASP A 42 -6.38 2.58 36.45
CA ASP A 42 -7.47 3.24 37.16
C ASP A 42 -7.46 4.76 36.89
N GLU A 43 -8.63 5.37 36.75
CA GLU A 43 -8.71 6.78 36.36
C GLU A 43 -8.30 7.75 37.48
N GLU A 44 -8.43 7.34 38.74
CA GLU A 44 -8.05 8.15 39.90
C GLU A 44 -6.60 7.85 40.32
N LEU A 45 -6.29 6.57 40.54
CA LEU A 45 -4.97 6.13 41.01
C LEU A 45 -3.89 6.39 39.96
N ASP A 46 -4.19 6.17 38.68
CA ASP A 46 -3.26 6.36 37.56
C ASP A 46 -3.51 7.66 36.79
N SER A 47 -4.25 8.62 37.38
CA SER A 47 -4.53 9.94 36.77
C SER A 47 -3.25 10.65 36.30
N GLY A 48 -2.11 10.37 36.94
CA GLY A 48 -0.79 10.88 36.60
C GLY A 48 -0.17 10.33 35.30
N LEU A 49 -0.63 9.19 34.78
CA LEU A 49 -0.02 8.48 33.66
C LEU A 49 -0.62 8.85 32.30
N SER A 50 0.16 8.69 31.22
CA SER A 50 -0.33 8.80 29.83
C SER A 50 -0.67 7.41 29.30
N TYR A 51 -1.92 7.16 28.92
CA TYR A 51 -2.35 5.86 28.42
C TYR A 51 -3.58 5.93 27.51
N ILE A 52 -3.85 4.84 26.79
CA ILE A 52 -5.11 4.58 26.10
C ILE A 52 -5.65 3.19 26.49
N LYS A 53 -6.92 3.12 26.88
CA LYS A 53 -7.68 1.87 27.05
C LYS A 53 -8.57 1.67 25.84
N ILE A 54 -8.51 0.47 25.25
CA ILE A 54 -9.35 0.05 24.12
C ILE A 54 -10.31 -1.01 24.63
N PHE A 55 -11.60 -0.74 24.51
CA PHE A 55 -12.66 -1.64 24.97
C PHE A 55 -13.33 -2.31 23.78
N GLU A 56 -13.69 -3.58 23.93
CA GLU A 56 -14.52 -4.32 22.97
C GLU A 56 -14.01 -4.22 21.52
N ALA A 57 -12.71 -4.48 21.33
CA ALA A 57 -12.05 -4.45 20.03
C ALA A 57 -12.21 -3.11 19.26
N GLY A 58 -12.28 -1.99 19.99
CA GLY A 58 -12.32 -0.65 19.40
C GLY A 58 -13.69 0.00 19.37
N LEU A 59 -14.69 -0.55 20.07
CA LEU A 59 -16.01 0.10 20.17
C LEU A 59 -15.97 1.35 21.06
N ARG A 60 -15.12 1.34 22.09
CA ARG A 60 -14.95 2.47 23.02
C ARG A 60 -13.48 2.65 23.39
N TYR A 61 -13.10 3.90 23.64
CA TYR A 61 -11.75 4.29 24.00
C TYR A 61 -11.76 5.21 25.22
N LEU A 62 -10.69 5.14 26.02
CA LEU A 62 -10.38 6.14 27.04
C LEU A 62 -8.91 6.51 26.93
N ALA A 63 -8.61 7.76 26.61
CA ALA A 63 -7.25 8.27 26.55
C ALA A 63 -7.01 9.26 27.70
N ASN A 64 -5.94 9.06 28.47
CA ASN A 64 -5.54 9.94 29.56
C ASN A 64 -4.20 10.62 29.26
N ARG A 65 -4.11 11.91 29.60
CA ARG A 65 -2.89 12.76 29.51
C ARG A 65 -2.07 12.55 28.23
N VAL A 66 -2.67 12.67 27.04
CA VAL A 66 -1.93 12.61 25.77
C VAL A 66 -0.96 13.79 25.67
N GLN A 67 0.34 13.50 25.57
CA GLN A 67 1.42 14.49 25.57
C GLN A 67 2.17 14.51 24.24
N GLY A 68 2.25 15.69 23.65
CA GLY A 68 3.03 15.93 22.44
C GLY A 68 2.46 15.27 21.19
N HIS A 69 3.21 15.40 20.09
CA HIS A 69 2.73 15.02 18.77
C HIS A 69 2.61 13.50 18.60
N ILE A 70 3.64 12.74 18.99
CA ILE A 70 3.67 11.29 18.75
C ILE A 70 2.54 10.55 19.46
N GLN A 71 2.27 10.87 20.73
CA GLN A 71 1.17 10.22 21.46
C GLN A 71 -0.19 10.55 20.84
N SER A 72 -0.38 11.78 20.36
CA SER A 72 -1.60 12.15 19.65
C SER A 72 -1.77 11.37 18.35
N ARG A 73 -0.70 11.15 17.58
CA ARG A 73 -0.73 10.33 16.37
C ARG A 73 -1.00 8.85 16.69
N THR A 74 -0.39 8.33 17.75
CA THR A 74 -0.64 6.95 18.22
C THR A 74 -2.10 6.74 18.61
N VAL A 75 -2.69 7.64 19.39
CA VAL A 75 -4.11 7.57 19.75
C VAL A 75 -5.00 7.63 18.50
N TYR A 76 -4.72 8.57 17.60
CA TYR A 76 -5.46 8.69 16.34
C TYR A 76 -5.41 7.40 15.50
N TYR A 77 -4.22 6.80 15.35
CA TYR A 77 -4.06 5.53 14.64
C TYR A 77 -4.87 4.40 15.30
N LEU A 78 -4.68 4.20 16.61
CA LEU A 78 -5.34 3.13 17.37
C LEU A 78 -6.88 3.24 17.36
N MET A 79 -7.41 4.45 17.23
CA MET A 79 -8.86 4.70 17.14
C MET A 79 -9.46 4.44 15.76
N ASN A 80 -8.65 4.32 14.71
CA ASN A 80 -9.12 4.15 13.33
C ASN A 80 -8.85 2.76 12.74
N ILE A 81 -8.06 1.92 13.42
CA ILE A 81 -7.87 0.52 13.02
C ILE A 81 -9.02 -0.37 13.51
N HIS A 82 -9.22 -1.50 12.84
CA HIS A 82 -10.18 -2.51 13.27
C HIS A 82 -9.74 -3.93 12.90
N VAL A 83 -10.38 -4.92 13.50
CA VAL A 83 -10.08 -6.35 13.29
C VAL A 83 -11.10 -7.08 12.40
N THR A 84 -12.08 -6.36 11.85
CA THR A 84 -13.06 -6.91 10.90
C THR A 84 -12.36 -7.52 9.68
N PRO A 85 -12.58 -8.81 9.36
CA PRO A 85 -12.04 -9.42 8.16
C PRO A 85 -12.48 -8.66 6.92
N ARG A 86 -11.52 -8.28 6.08
CA ARG A 86 -11.73 -7.47 4.89
C ARG A 86 -10.69 -7.79 3.82
N THR A 87 -10.95 -7.34 2.60
CA THR A 87 -10.00 -7.46 1.50
C THR A 87 -9.70 -6.09 0.90
N ILE A 88 -8.41 -5.80 0.71
CA ILE A 88 -7.94 -4.60 0.01
C ILE A 88 -7.44 -5.03 -1.36
N TYR A 89 -8.01 -4.46 -2.41
CA TYR A 89 -7.59 -4.69 -3.79
C TYR A 89 -6.75 -3.48 -4.23
N LEU A 90 -5.53 -3.72 -4.66
CA LEU A 90 -4.70 -2.70 -5.28
C LEU A 90 -4.52 -3.05 -6.75
N SER A 91 -4.76 -2.07 -7.61
CA SER A 91 -4.30 -2.16 -8.99
C SER A 91 -3.85 -0.82 -9.52
N ARG A 92 -3.04 -0.86 -10.58
CA ARG A 92 -2.77 0.33 -11.35
C ARG A 92 -3.97 0.62 -12.26
N HIS A 93 -4.03 1.84 -12.77
CA HIS A 93 -4.79 2.09 -14.00
C HIS A 93 -4.41 1.09 -15.11
N GLY A 94 -5.30 0.91 -16.07
CA GLY A 94 -4.95 0.23 -17.33
C GLY A 94 -3.76 0.90 -18.01
N GLU A 95 -3.07 0.16 -18.89
CA GLU A 95 -1.95 0.68 -19.67
C GLU A 95 -2.33 2.01 -20.34
N SER A 96 -1.48 3.03 -20.21
CA SER A 96 -1.70 4.35 -20.78
C SER A 96 -0.88 4.60 -22.06
N GLN A 97 -1.20 5.66 -22.79
CA GLN A 97 -0.45 6.07 -23.98
C GLN A 97 1.02 6.39 -23.68
N LEU A 98 1.31 7.03 -22.54
CA LEU A 98 2.70 7.27 -22.14
C LEU A 98 3.42 6.01 -21.70
N ASN A 99 2.71 5.01 -21.14
CA ASN A 99 3.33 3.72 -20.83
C ASN A 99 3.85 3.04 -22.10
N LEU A 100 3.07 3.02 -23.18
CA LEU A 100 3.50 2.45 -24.46
C LEU A 100 4.83 3.04 -24.95
N ARG A 101 5.01 4.35 -24.74
CA ARG A 101 6.18 5.12 -25.17
C ARG A 101 7.33 5.16 -24.15
N GLY A 102 7.24 4.41 -23.05
CA GLY A 102 8.26 4.39 -22.01
C GLY A 102 8.43 5.73 -21.26
N ARG A 103 7.42 6.61 -21.31
CA ARG A 103 7.46 7.95 -20.70
C ARG A 103 6.86 7.92 -19.29
N ILE A 104 7.51 8.60 -18.35
CA ILE A 104 7.08 8.68 -16.94
C ILE A 104 6.16 9.88 -16.70
N GLY A 105 5.33 9.83 -15.67
CA GLY A 105 4.46 10.96 -15.28
C GLY A 105 3.34 11.24 -16.30
N GLY A 106 2.99 12.52 -16.43
CA GLY A 106 1.97 13.07 -17.31
C GLY A 106 0.54 12.69 -16.91
N ASP A 107 -0.41 13.10 -17.75
CA ASP A 107 -1.84 12.79 -17.58
C ASP A 107 -2.48 12.17 -18.84
N SER A 108 -1.75 11.27 -19.50
CA SER A 108 -2.29 10.57 -20.67
C SER A 108 -3.41 9.59 -20.28
N GLY A 109 -4.39 9.44 -21.17
CA GLY A 109 -5.44 8.42 -21.04
C GLY A 109 -4.97 7.01 -21.38
N LEU A 110 -5.91 6.07 -21.33
CA LEU A 110 -5.70 4.65 -21.58
C LEU A 110 -5.28 4.35 -23.04
N SER A 111 -4.47 3.30 -23.19
CA SER A 111 -4.24 2.61 -24.45
C SER A 111 -5.44 1.72 -24.81
N PRO A 112 -5.52 1.19 -26.05
CA PRO A 112 -6.52 0.18 -26.37
C PRO A 112 -6.48 -1.03 -25.43
N ARG A 113 -5.28 -1.47 -25.02
CA ARG A 113 -5.13 -2.55 -24.03
C ARG A 113 -5.53 -2.11 -22.63
N GLY A 114 -5.27 -0.86 -22.26
CA GLY A 114 -5.75 -0.29 -21.00
C GLY A 114 -7.28 -0.29 -20.89
N GLN A 115 -7.98 0.02 -21.99
CA GLN A 115 -9.45 -0.05 -22.05
C GLN A 115 -9.96 -1.50 -21.93
N GLN A 116 -9.30 -2.45 -22.60
CA GLN A 116 -9.60 -3.89 -22.45
C GLN A 116 -9.40 -4.35 -21.01
N TYR A 117 -8.32 -3.93 -20.36
CA TYR A 117 -8.07 -4.23 -18.96
C TYR A 117 -9.14 -3.65 -18.03
N ALA A 118 -9.58 -2.41 -18.25
CA ALA A 118 -10.62 -1.79 -17.43
C ALA A 118 -11.93 -2.62 -17.47
N GLN A 119 -12.30 -3.14 -18.65
CA GLN A 119 -13.44 -4.04 -18.80
C GLN A 119 -13.20 -5.40 -18.12
N ALA A 120 -12.01 -5.97 -18.24
CA ALA A 120 -11.65 -7.21 -17.55
C ALA A 120 -11.65 -7.06 -16.03
N LEU A 121 -11.23 -5.90 -15.50
CA LEU A 121 -11.29 -5.57 -14.08
C LEU A 121 -12.73 -5.49 -13.59
N ALA A 122 -13.63 -4.86 -14.34
CA ALA A 122 -15.05 -4.81 -14.02
C ALA A 122 -15.66 -6.22 -13.94
N GLN A 123 -15.36 -7.08 -14.92
CA GLN A 123 -15.81 -8.47 -14.93
C GLN A 123 -15.25 -9.27 -13.76
N PHE A 124 -13.95 -9.12 -13.47
CA PHE A 124 -13.29 -9.76 -12.34
C PHE A 124 -13.99 -9.42 -11.02
N LEU A 125 -14.21 -8.14 -10.73
CA LEU A 125 -14.84 -7.72 -9.47
C LEU A 125 -16.30 -8.15 -9.37
N SER A 126 -17.05 -8.08 -10.48
CA SER A 126 -18.43 -8.60 -10.50
C SER A 126 -18.48 -10.09 -10.15
N GLY A 127 -17.49 -10.88 -10.58
CA GLY A 127 -17.37 -12.30 -10.26
C GLY A 127 -16.93 -12.60 -8.83
N GLN A 128 -16.36 -11.63 -8.11
CA GLN A 128 -15.96 -11.82 -6.70
C GLN A 128 -17.12 -11.63 -5.71
N HIS A 129 -18.26 -11.05 -6.14
CA HIS A 129 -19.43 -10.79 -5.30
C HIS A 129 -19.11 -10.07 -3.98
N ILE A 130 -18.24 -9.05 -4.05
CA ILE A 130 -17.76 -8.31 -2.88
C ILE A 130 -18.87 -7.39 -2.37
N GLN A 131 -19.23 -7.52 -1.09
CA GLN A 131 -20.20 -6.65 -0.44
C GLN A 131 -19.58 -5.29 -0.11
N ASP A 132 -20.34 -4.22 -0.32
CA ASP A 132 -20.01 -2.84 0.05
C ASP A 132 -18.62 -2.38 -0.41
N LEU A 133 -18.17 -2.84 -1.59
CA LEU A 133 -16.88 -2.47 -2.16
C LEU A 133 -16.83 -0.97 -2.45
N LYS A 134 -15.91 -0.26 -1.77
CA LYS A 134 -15.55 1.11 -2.13
C LYS A 134 -14.49 1.13 -3.22
N VAL A 135 -14.58 2.09 -4.13
CA VAL A 135 -13.61 2.26 -5.22
C VAL A 135 -12.99 3.64 -5.14
N TRP A 136 -11.65 3.69 -5.09
CA TRP A 136 -10.89 4.94 -5.06
C TRP A 136 -9.98 5.06 -6.27
N THR A 137 -9.84 6.29 -6.74
CA THR A 137 -8.95 6.66 -7.84
C THR A 137 -8.09 7.86 -7.47
N SER A 138 -7.06 8.10 -8.26
CA SER A 138 -6.42 9.41 -8.30
C SER A 138 -7.27 10.43 -9.08
N HIS A 139 -6.81 11.68 -9.16
CA HIS A 139 -7.40 12.70 -10.04
C HIS A 139 -6.90 12.60 -11.49
N MET A 140 -5.97 11.69 -11.79
CA MET A 140 -5.40 11.50 -13.11
C MET A 140 -6.33 10.70 -14.02
N LYS A 141 -6.43 11.13 -15.28
CA LYS A 141 -7.35 10.64 -16.30
C LYS A 141 -7.34 9.12 -16.43
N ARG A 142 -6.16 8.50 -16.46
CA ARG A 142 -6.01 7.04 -16.60
C ARG A 142 -6.64 6.22 -15.46
N THR A 143 -6.61 6.68 -14.21
CA THR A 143 -7.28 5.96 -13.12
C THR A 143 -8.79 6.16 -13.18
N ILE A 144 -9.23 7.36 -13.56
CA ILE A 144 -10.64 7.70 -13.75
C ILE A 144 -11.25 6.87 -14.88
N GLU A 145 -10.65 6.85 -16.07
CA GLU A 145 -11.11 6.05 -17.21
C GLU A 145 -11.14 4.55 -16.89
N THR A 146 -10.19 4.07 -16.07
CA THR A 146 -10.22 2.67 -15.61
C THR A 146 -11.43 2.44 -14.69
N ALA A 147 -11.73 3.38 -13.80
CA ALA A 147 -12.84 3.29 -12.85
C ALA A 147 -14.22 3.41 -13.50
N GLU A 148 -14.35 4.25 -14.54
CA GLU A 148 -15.59 4.43 -15.29
C GLU A 148 -16.09 3.12 -15.91
N ALA A 149 -15.18 2.24 -16.33
CA ALA A 149 -15.53 0.93 -16.88
C ALA A 149 -16.23 -0.01 -15.89
N LEU A 150 -16.11 0.23 -14.58
CA LEU A 150 -16.75 -0.60 -13.56
C LEU A 150 -18.25 -0.35 -13.43
N GLY A 151 -18.74 0.82 -13.85
CA GLY A 151 -20.16 1.18 -13.72
C GLY A 151 -20.64 1.34 -12.27
N VAL A 152 -19.73 1.56 -11.31
CA VAL A 152 -20.04 1.80 -9.90
C VAL A 152 -19.53 3.18 -9.46
N PRO A 153 -20.11 3.78 -8.40
CA PRO A 153 -19.57 5.01 -7.83
C PRO A 153 -18.13 4.83 -7.34
N TYR A 154 -17.30 5.85 -7.55
CA TYR A 154 -15.93 5.89 -7.07
C TYR A 154 -15.58 7.28 -6.52
N GLU A 155 -14.60 7.34 -5.62
CA GLU A 155 -14.12 8.58 -5.01
C GLU A 155 -12.73 8.93 -5.54
N GLN A 156 -12.53 10.19 -5.90
CA GLN A 156 -11.26 10.67 -6.44
C GLN A 156 -10.43 11.35 -5.36
N TRP A 157 -9.23 10.85 -5.10
CA TRP A 157 -8.31 11.37 -4.09
C TRP A 157 -7.07 11.97 -4.76
N LYS A 158 -6.87 13.28 -4.62
CA LYS A 158 -5.67 13.94 -5.17
C LYS A 158 -4.38 13.38 -4.58
N ALA A 159 -4.42 12.93 -3.31
CA ALA A 159 -3.30 12.27 -2.64
C ALA A 159 -2.89 10.94 -3.30
N LEU A 160 -3.74 10.34 -4.14
CA LEU A 160 -3.43 9.14 -4.93
C LEU A 160 -2.79 9.44 -6.29
N ASN A 161 -2.56 10.70 -6.67
CA ASN A 161 -1.84 11.03 -7.91
C ASN A 161 -0.45 10.41 -7.92
N GLU A 162 0.04 10.03 -9.10
CA GLU A 162 1.39 9.48 -9.27
C GLU A 162 2.45 10.42 -8.70
N ILE A 163 3.61 9.87 -8.35
CA ILE A 163 4.78 10.65 -7.95
C ILE A 163 5.13 11.71 -9.00
N ASP A 164 5.33 12.95 -8.57
CA ASP A 164 5.74 14.04 -9.45
C ASP A 164 7.22 13.90 -9.82
N ALA A 165 7.52 13.73 -11.11
CA ALA A 165 8.88 13.67 -11.62
C ALA A 165 9.50 15.06 -11.88
N GLY A 166 8.78 16.15 -11.61
CA GLY A 166 9.24 17.52 -11.73
C GLY A 166 9.69 17.86 -13.15
N VAL A 167 10.94 18.30 -13.31
CA VAL A 167 11.52 18.61 -14.63
C VAL A 167 11.66 17.41 -15.56
N CYS A 168 11.48 16.18 -15.04
CA CYS A 168 11.54 14.93 -15.79
C CYS A 168 10.15 14.38 -16.16
N GLU A 169 9.07 15.12 -15.91
CA GLU A 169 7.72 14.76 -16.35
C GLU A 169 7.65 14.52 -17.87
N GLU A 170 6.91 13.49 -18.27
CA GLU A 170 6.71 13.03 -19.65
C GLU A 170 7.98 12.61 -20.41
N MET A 171 9.12 12.47 -19.74
CA MET A 171 10.38 12.01 -20.37
C MET A 171 10.51 10.49 -20.38
N THR A 172 11.28 9.95 -21.33
CA THR A 172 11.81 8.58 -21.25
C THR A 172 13.06 8.53 -20.37
N TYR A 173 13.49 7.34 -19.95
CA TYR A 173 14.74 7.22 -19.19
C TYR A 173 15.97 7.61 -20.01
N GLU A 174 15.95 7.42 -21.32
CA GLU A 174 16.97 7.86 -22.27
C GLU A 174 17.08 9.39 -22.26
N GLU A 175 15.95 10.11 -22.38
CA GLU A 175 15.91 11.57 -22.34
C GLU A 175 16.39 12.10 -20.97
N ILE A 176 16.05 11.41 -19.88
CA ILE A 176 16.53 11.76 -18.53
C ILE A 176 18.04 11.56 -18.42
N GLN A 177 18.58 10.43 -18.90
CA GLN A 177 20.03 10.18 -18.90
C GLN A 177 20.78 11.19 -19.78
N GLU A 178 20.19 11.62 -20.90
CA GLU A 178 20.80 12.62 -21.78
C GLU A 178 20.81 14.01 -21.13
N ARG A 179 19.68 14.46 -20.58
CA ARG A 179 19.51 15.84 -20.09
C ARG A 179 19.95 16.04 -18.64
N TYR A 180 19.78 15.03 -17.80
CA TYR A 180 20.01 15.06 -16.35
C TYR A 180 20.81 13.83 -15.87
N PRO A 181 21.99 13.53 -16.44
CA PRO A 181 22.76 12.32 -16.13
C PRO A 181 23.14 12.23 -14.65
N LYS A 182 23.49 13.36 -14.04
CA LYS A 182 23.88 13.44 -12.63
C LYS A 182 22.69 13.13 -11.72
N GLU A 183 21.55 13.74 -11.98
CA GLU A 183 20.32 13.54 -11.20
C GLU A 183 19.84 12.09 -11.33
N PHE A 184 19.97 11.49 -12.51
CA PHE A 184 19.60 10.10 -12.74
C PHE A 184 20.47 9.12 -11.96
N ALA A 185 21.79 9.34 -11.91
CA ALA A 185 22.71 8.54 -11.11
C ALA A 185 22.44 8.70 -9.61
N LEU A 186 22.28 9.94 -9.12
CA LEU A 186 21.97 10.20 -7.70
C LEU A 186 20.65 9.56 -7.26
N ARG A 187 19.64 9.56 -8.14
CA ARG A 187 18.37 8.87 -7.88
C ARG A 187 18.52 7.35 -7.86
N ASP A 188 19.44 6.76 -8.62
CA ASP A 188 19.75 5.33 -8.52
C ASP A 188 20.58 4.98 -7.27
N GLN A 189 21.28 5.94 -6.68
CA GLN A 189 22.03 5.77 -5.42
C GLN A 189 21.09 5.73 -4.21
N ASP A 190 20.16 6.68 -4.10
CA ASP A 190 19.11 6.70 -3.07
C ASP A 190 17.76 7.05 -3.69
N LYS A 191 17.08 6.04 -4.22
CA LYS A 191 15.79 6.20 -4.88
C LYS A 191 14.67 6.57 -3.90
N TYR A 192 14.84 6.30 -2.60
CA TYR A 192 13.83 6.59 -1.60
C TYR A 192 13.79 8.10 -1.29
N ARG A 193 14.95 8.71 -1.06
CA ARG A 193 15.06 10.11 -0.61
C ARG A 193 15.29 11.11 -1.74
N TYR A 194 15.88 10.69 -2.86
CA TYR A 194 16.24 11.62 -3.91
C TYR A 194 15.00 12.15 -4.66
N ARG A 195 14.97 13.47 -4.87
CA ARG A 195 13.96 14.19 -5.65
C ARG A 195 14.56 14.58 -6.99
N TYR A 196 13.86 14.32 -8.10
CA TYR A 196 14.17 15.07 -9.32
C TYR A 196 13.92 16.55 -9.07
N PRO A 197 14.61 17.47 -9.78
CA PRO A 197 14.39 18.90 -9.59
C PRO A 197 12.91 19.25 -9.77
N LYS A 198 12.34 19.96 -8.78
CA LYS A 198 10.91 20.32 -8.71
C LYS A 198 9.93 19.14 -8.62
N GLY A 199 10.40 17.93 -8.36
CA GLY A 199 9.55 16.74 -8.17
C GLY A 199 9.54 16.26 -6.72
N GLU A 200 8.95 15.08 -6.53
CA GLU A 200 8.83 14.37 -5.27
C GLU A 200 9.86 13.22 -5.15
N SER A 201 10.20 12.86 -3.92
CA SER A 201 10.86 11.60 -3.58
C SER A 201 9.82 10.55 -3.17
N TYR A 202 10.23 9.30 -3.01
CA TYR A 202 9.34 8.30 -2.41
C TYR A 202 9.04 8.62 -0.94
N GLU A 203 9.97 9.27 -0.23
CA GLU A 203 9.74 9.78 1.13
C GLU A 203 8.62 10.84 1.17
N ASP A 204 8.59 11.79 0.24
CA ASP A 204 7.48 12.75 0.13
C ASP A 204 6.16 12.05 -0.16
N LEU A 205 6.19 11.08 -1.08
CA LEU A 205 5.01 10.32 -1.45
C LEU A 205 4.44 9.53 -0.27
N VAL A 206 5.30 8.93 0.56
CA VAL A 206 4.87 8.24 1.79
C VAL A 206 4.17 9.21 2.75
N GLN A 207 4.72 10.41 2.94
CA GLN A 207 4.07 11.44 3.77
C GLN A 207 2.73 11.89 3.18
N ARG A 208 2.67 12.08 1.85
CA ARG A 208 1.44 12.46 1.14
C ARG A 208 0.35 11.39 1.22
N LEU A 209 0.72 10.11 1.29
CA LEU A 209 -0.21 8.98 1.36
C LEU A 209 -0.68 8.65 2.78
N GLU A 210 -0.14 9.33 3.82
CA GLU A 210 -0.55 9.09 5.20
C GLU A 210 -2.08 9.16 5.41
N PRO A 211 -2.81 10.17 4.89
CA PRO A 211 -4.28 10.20 5.02
C PRO A 211 -4.98 9.05 4.31
N VAL A 212 -4.44 8.57 3.18
CA VAL A 212 -4.99 7.44 2.44
C VAL A 212 -4.81 6.15 3.24
N ILE A 213 -3.63 5.94 3.84
CA ILE A 213 -3.36 4.77 4.69
C ILE A 213 -4.32 4.73 5.88
N MET A 214 -4.52 5.86 6.54
CA MET A 214 -5.47 5.96 7.67
C MET A 214 -6.90 5.63 7.25
N GLU A 215 -7.32 6.09 6.08
CA GLU A 215 -8.64 5.76 5.57
C GLU A 215 -8.73 4.28 5.17
N LEU A 216 -7.69 3.68 4.56
CA LEU A 216 -7.66 2.24 4.28
C LEU A 216 -7.80 1.41 5.55
N GLU A 217 -7.16 1.84 6.64
CA GLU A 217 -7.27 1.16 7.94
C GLU A 217 -8.67 1.22 8.55
N ARG A 218 -9.49 2.19 8.13
CA ARG A 218 -10.86 2.41 8.59
C ARG A 218 -11.91 1.68 7.74
N GLN A 219 -11.59 1.38 6.49
CA GLN A 219 -12.53 0.79 5.52
C GLN A 219 -12.52 -0.73 5.54
N GLU A 220 -13.65 -1.36 5.23
CA GLU A 220 -13.67 -2.81 5.01
C GLU A 220 -13.15 -3.17 3.60
N ASN A 221 -14.03 -3.50 2.66
CA ASN A 221 -13.63 -3.87 1.32
C ASN A 221 -13.39 -2.62 0.46
N VAL A 222 -12.18 -2.50 -0.08
CA VAL A 222 -11.80 -1.33 -0.89
C VAL A 222 -10.93 -1.74 -2.07
N LEU A 223 -11.22 -1.18 -3.24
CA LEU A 223 -10.36 -1.19 -4.42
C LEU A 223 -9.71 0.17 -4.58
N VAL A 224 -8.39 0.20 -4.73
CA VAL A 224 -7.62 1.39 -5.08
C VAL A 224 -7.03 1.22 -6.48
N ILE A 225 -7.51 2.03 -7.42
CA ILE A 225 -6.96 2.14 -8.78
C ILE A 225 -6.00 3.33 -8.79
N CYS A 226 -4.70 3.04 -8.79
CA CYS A 226 -3.65 4.05 -8.62
C CYS A 226 -2.52 3.87 -9.65
N HIS A 227 -1.27 4.08 -9.23
CA HIS A 227 -0.09 4.16 -10.10
C HIS A 227 1.08 3.37 -9.56
N GLN A 228 2.20 3.34 -10.28
CA GLN A 228 3.32 2.47 -9.93
C GLN A 228 3.99 2.92 -8.63
N ALA A 229 4.31 4.21 -8.45
CA ALA A 229 4.99 4.63 -7.22
C ALA A 229 4.03 4.64 -6.02
N VAL A 230 2.79 5.04 -6.23
CA VAL A 230 1.73 5.01 -5.21
C VAL A 230 1.48 3.59 -4.70
N MET A 231 1.25 2.64 -5.61
CA MET A 231 0.98 1.24 -5.27
C MET A 231 2.15 0.60 -4.52
N ARG A 232 3.39 0.95 -4.85
CA ARG A 232 4.57 0.51 -4.08
C ARG A 232 4.54 0.96 -2.64
N CYS A 233 4.16 2.23 -2.38
CA CYS A 233 4.07 2.75 -1.02
C CYS A 233 2.98 2.04 -0.23
N LEU A 234 1.81 1.84 -0.84
CA LEU A 234 0.70 1.12 -0.19
C LEU A 234 1.08 -0.34 0.10
N LEU A 235 1.71 -1.04 -0.85
CA LEU A 235 2.19 -2.40 -0.63
C LEU A 235 3.26 -2.48 0.45
N ALA A 236 4.20 -1.53 0.47
CA ALA A 236 5.25 -1.51 1.48
C ALA A 236 4.68 -1.34 2.89
N TYR A 237 3.61 -0.56 3.04
CA TYR A 237 2.89 -0.42 4.31
C TYR A 237 2.26 -1.75 4.75
N PHE A 238 1.45 -2.40 3.90
CA PHE A 238 0.74 -3.63 4.30
C PHE A 238 1.64 -4.87 4.40
N LEU A 239 2.77 -4.89 3.68
CA LEU A 239 3.71 -6.01 3.65
C LEU A 239 4.98 -5.77 4.47
N ASP A 240 5.00 -4.71 5.29
CA ASP A 240 6.10 -4.32 6.17
C ASP A 240 7.47 -4.31 5.44
N LYS A 241 7.53 -3.57 4.32
CA LYS A 241 8.74 -3.45 3.50
C LYS A 241 9.55 -2.23 3.88
N SER A 242 10.87 -2.41 3.88
CA SER A 242 11.81 -1.35 4.22
C SER A 242 11.80 -0.21 3.20
N ALA A 243 12.29 0.96 3.61
CA ALA A 243 12.47 2.13 2.73
C ALA A 243 13.39 1.83 1.53
N ASP A 244 14.33 0.89 1.69
CA ASP A 244 15.25 0.50 0.63
C ASP A 244 14.57 -0.41 -0.42
N GLU A 245 13.64 -1.27 0.01
CA GLU A 245 12.88 -2.17 -0.88
C GLU A 245 11.71 -1.47 -1.58
N LEU A 246 11.04 -0.55 -0.90
CA LEU A 246 9.80 0.10 -1.35
C LEU A 246 9.88 0.65 -2.79
N PRO A 247 10.90 1.43 -3.19
CA PRO A 247 11.02 1.99 -4.55
C PRO A 247 11.21 0.95 -5.66
N TYR A 248 11.38 -0.32 -5.30
CA TYR A 248 11.69 -1.44 -6.19
C TYR A 248 10.66 -2.58 -6.07
N LEU A 249 9.57 -2.44 -5.32
CA LEU A 249 8.49 -3.42 -5.37
C LEU A 249 7.92 -3.53 -6.79
N LYS A 250 7.56 -4.76 -7.20
CA LYS A 250 7.00 -5.05 -8.52
C LYS A 250 5.49 -4.84 -8.49
N CYS A 251 5.02 -3.88 -9.28
CA CYS A 251 3.60 -3.54 -9.41
C CYS A 251 3.25 -3.56 -10.91
N PRO A 252 3.12 -4.76 -11.52
CA PRO A 252 2.88 -4.88 -12.94
C PRO A 252 1.55 -4.24 -13.35
N LEU A 253 1.48 -3.78 -14.61
CA LEU A 253 0.21 -3.39 -15.20
C LEU A 253 -0.71 -4.62 -15.31
N HIS A 254 -2.01 -4.35 -15.37
CA HIS A 254 -3.06 -5.33 -15.63
C HIS A 254 -3.13 -6.51 -14.64
N THR A 255 -2.63 -6.29 -13.43
CA THR A 255 -2.60 -7.25 -12.35
C THR A 255 -3.26 -6.63 -11.13
N VAL A 256 -4.16 -7.37 -10.50
CA VAL A 256 -4.77 -6.99 -9.22
C VAL A 256 -4.00 -7.69 -8.11
N LEU A 257 -3.56 -6.93 -7.11
CA LEU A 257 -3.04 -7.50 -5.88
C LEU A 257 -4.15 -7.49 -4.84
N LYS A 258 -4.55 -8.68 -4.42
CA LYS A 258 -5.54 -8.90 -3.37
C LYS A 258 -4.80 -9.08 -2.05
N LEU A 259 -5.04 -8.18 -1.11
CA LEU A 259 -4.44 -8.15 0.21
C LEU A 259 -5.47 -8.59 1.24
N THR A 260 -5.12 -9.58 2.06
CA THR A 260 -5.94 -10.06 3.16
C THR A 260 -5.17 -9.85 4.48
N PRO A 261 -5.48 -8.79 5.24
CA PRO A 261 -4.87 -8.57 6.55
C PRO A 261 -5.18 -9.75 7.51
N VAL A 262 -4.15 -10.23 8.19
CA VAL A 262 -4.21 -11.31 9.18
C VAL A 262 -3.54 -10.85 10.48
N ALA A 263 -3.67 -11.62 11.57
CA ALA A 263 -3.27 -11.18 12.91
C ALA A 263 -1.82 -10.66 13.04
N TYR A 264 -0.88 -11.18 12.25
CA TYR A 264 0.54 -10.78 12.27
C TYR A 264 1.12 -10.57 10.87
N GLY A 265 0.33 -10.02 9.96
CA GLY A 265 0.80 -9.70 8.61
C GLY A 265 -0.33 -9.49 7.62
N CYS A 266 0.00 -9.64 6.34
CA CYS A 266 -0.97 -9.56 5.26
C CYS A 266 -0.63 -10.59 4.20
N GLU A 267 -1.60 -11.42 3.85
CA GLU A 267 -1.47 -12.30 2.68
C GLU A 267 -1.65 -11.48 1.41
N VAL A 268 -0.92 -11.85 0.35
CA VAL A 268 -1.02 -11.20 -0.96
C VAL A 268 -1.18 -12.24 -2.06
N GLU A 269 -2.23 -12.08 -2.86
CA GLU A 269 -2.48 -12.87 -4.07
C GLU A 269 -2.36 -11.94 -5.29
N SER A 270 -1.60 -12.40 -6.29
CA SER A 270 -1.36 -11.65 -7.53
C SER A 270 -2.18 -12.25 -8.67
N ILE A 271 -3.15 -11.48 -9.17
CA ILE A 271 -4.16 -11.94 -10.12
C ILE A 271 -3.97 -11.18 -11.44
N PHE A 272 -3.37 -11.83 -12.43
CA PHE A 272 -3.22 -11.28 -13.78
C PHE A 272 -4.53 -11.45 -14.56
N LEU A 273 -5.05 -10.36 -15.15
CA LEU A 273 -6.36 -10.39 -15.84
C LEU A 273 -6.27 -10.73 -17.34
N ASN A 274 -5.21 -11.42 -17.76
CA ASN A 274 -5.04 -11.93 -19.13
C ASN A 274 -5.05 -10.86 -20.24
N ILE A 275 -4.72 -9.61 -19.92
CA ILE A 275 -4.50 -8.54 -20.90
C ILE A 275 -3.02 -8.15 -20.86
N GLU A 276 -2.31 -8.33 -21.96
CA GLU A 276 -0.90 -7.94 -22.04
C GLU A 276 -0.70 -6.44 -21.82
N ALA A 277 0.47 -6.08 -21.29
CA ALA A 277 0.90 -4.70 -21.12
C ALA A 277 2.42 -4.60 -21.29
N VAL A 278 2.91 -3.39 -21.57
CA VAL A 278 4.34 -3.09 -21.49
C VAL A 278 4.86 -3.25 -20.06
N ASN A 279 6.13 -3.62 -19.94
CA ASN A 279 6.82 -3.58 -18.66
C ASN A 279 7.29 -2.15 -18.37
N THR A 280 6.99 -1.64 -17.17
CA THR A 280 7.41 -0.30 -16.70
C THR A 280 8.34 -0.38 -15.49
N HIS A 281 8.72 -1.60 -15.09
CA HIS A 281 9.63 -1.84 -13.99
C HIS A 281 11.08 -1.72 -14.47
N ARG A 282 11.78 -0.70 -13.97
CA ARG A 282 13.23 -0.54 -14.11
C ARG A 282 13.91 -0.95 -12.80
N GLU A 283 14.73 -1.99 -12.86
CA GLU A 283 15.56 -2.45 -11.75
C GLU A 283 16.73 -1.48 -11.49
N ARG A 284 17.30 -1.53 -10.30
CA ARG A 284 18.50 -0.73 -9.98
C ARG A 284 19.66 -1.24 -10.84
N PRO A 285 20.31 -0.40 -11.66
CA PRO A 285 21.50 -0.82 -12.39
C PRO A 285 22.64 -1.09 -11.41
N GLN A 286 23.57 -1.97 -11.82
CA GLN A 286 24.73 -2.30 -11.00
C GLN A 286 25.66 -1.09 -10.79
N ASN A 287 25.91 -0.33 -11.85
CA ASN A 287 26.68 0.91 -11.77
C ASN A 287 25.73 2.10 -11.55
N VAL A 288 25.91 2.78 -10.42
CA VAL A 288 25.15 3.98 -10.03
C VAL A 288 26.04 5.21 -9.85
N ASP A 289 27.30 5.14 -10.27
CA ASP A 289 28.23 6.27 -10.17
C ASP A 289 27.79 7.45 -11.03
N ILE A 290 28.08 8.66 -10.56
CA ILE A 290 27.70 9.91 -11.24
C ILE A 290 28.34 10.00 -12.63
N SER A 291 29.55 9.46 -12.79
CA SER A 291 30.31 9.47 -14.04
C SER A 291 30.11 8.22 -14.90
N ARG A 292 29.11 7.37 -14.60
CA ARG A 292 28.88 6.11 -15.34
C ARG A 292 28.54 6.37 -16.82
N PRO A 293 28.92 5.48 -17.75
CA PRO A 293 28.51 5.57 -19.15
C PRO A 293 26.97 5.46 -19.31
N PRO A 294 26.36 6.15 -20.30
CA PRO A 294 24.92 6.06 -20.55
C PRO A 294 24.40 4.63 -20.77
N ALA A 295 25.19 3.77 -21.43
CA ALA A 295 24.82 2.38 -21.67
C ALA A 295 24.63 1.58 -20.38
N GLU A 296 25.46 1.83 -19.36
CA GLU A 296 25.35 1.18 -18.05
C GLU A 296 24.20 1.75 -17.22
N ALA A 297 23.91 3.05 -17.36
CA ALA A 297 22.76 3.68 -16.73
C ALA A 297 21.43 3.16 -17.26
N LEU A 298 21.37 2.83 -18.56
CA LEU A 298 20.14 2.45 -19.27
C LEU A 298 19.96 0.92 -19.39
N VAL A 299 20.92 0.12 -18.93
CA VAL A 299 20.92 -1.35 -19.10
C VAL A 299 19.67 -2.04 -18.52
N THR A 300 19.06 -1.47 -17.49
CA THR A 300 17.84 -2.03 -16.84
C THR A 300 16.54 -1.39 -17.33
N VAL A 301 16.59 -0.50 -18.33
CA VAL A 301 15.39 0.14 -18.88
C VAL A 301 14.57 -0.91 -19.66
N PRO A 302 13.27 -1.09 -19.36
CA PRO A 302 12.45 -2.02 -20.09
C PRO A 302 12.18 -1.53 -21.52
N LYS A 303 11.96 -2.48 -22.43
CA LYS A 303 11.57 -2.18 -23.81
C LYS A 303 10.24 -1.40 -23.84
N HIS A 304 10.19 -0.41 -24.73
CA HIS A 304 8.99 0.38 -25.04
C HIS A 304 8.91 0.62 -26.55
N TYR A 305 7.76 1.08 -27.03
CA TYR A 305 7.47 1.35 -28.45
C TYR A 305 7.86 2.77 -28.87
#